data_AF-E5XT35-F1
#
_entry.id   AF-E5XT35-F1
#
_cell.length_a   1.000
_cell.length_b   1.000
_cell.length_c   1.000
_cell.angle_alpha   90.00
_cell.angle_beta   90.00
_cell.angle_gamma   90.00
#
_symmetry.space_group_name_H-M   'P 1'
#
loop_
_entity.id
_entity.type
_entity.pdbx_description
1 polymer ?
#
loop_
_entity_poly.entity_id
_entity_poly.type
_entity_poly.pdbx_seq_one_letter_code
_entity_poly.pdbx_strand_id
1 'polypeptide(L)'
;MTTFLIVLLVVGAVITLLSLAANRTDTRRVDDESPYADAQRTFIRLIESEEGKAFLTSCQAASKRDGEYDGPSVSAVHETSVDLSVPAGKAAAFNKRSVLDELGNVVSARLSAKPIGGGQVRISFSPFYGEEE
;
A
#
# COMPACT_ATOMS: atom_id res chain seq x y z
N MET A 1 -20.60 44.75 -0.56
CA MET A 1 -20.85 43.32 -0.31
C MET A 1 -19.88 42.45 -1.11
N THR A 2 -18.58 42.55 -0.85
CA THR A 2 -17.53 41.85 -1.65
C THR A 2 -16.50 41.16 -0.77
N THR A 3 -16.30 41.65 0.46
CA THR A 3 -15.42 41.06 1.47
C THR A 3 -15.93 39.72 2.02
N PHE A 4 -17.24 39.54 2.16
CA PHE A 4 -17.84 38.29 2.67
C PHE A 4 -17.61 37.07 1.76
N LEU A 5 -17.56 37.28 0.45
CA LEU A 5 -17.43 36.19 -0.52
C LEU A 5 -16.01 35.63 -0.59
N ILE A 6 -15.00 36.49 -0.35
CA ILE A 6 -13.59 36.10 -0.32
C ILE A 6 -13.27 35.31 0.96
N VAL A 7 -13.82 35.72 2.10
CA VAL A 7 -13.62 35.00 3.37
C VAL A 7 -14.19 33.58 3.31
N LEU A 8 -15.36 33.39 2.70
CA LEU A 8 -15.95 32.05 2.51
C LEU A 8 -15.12 31.16 1.59
N LEU A 9 -14.54 31.72 0.52
CA LEU A 9 -13.67 30.97 -0.39
C LEU A 9 -12.34 30.56 0.27
N VAL A 10 -11.75 31.45 1.08
CA VAL A 10 -10.52 31.14 1.83
C VAL A 10 -10.79 30.10 2.91
N VAL A 11 -11.89 30.22 3.66
CA VAL A 11 -12.26 29.24 4.68
C VAL A 11 -12.57 27.88 4.05
N GLY A 12 -13.29 27.86 2.92
CA GLY A 12 -13.53 26.63 2.16
C GLY A 12 -12.22 25.97 1.69
N ALA A 13 -11.33 26.73 1.05
CA ALA A 13 -10.05 26.22 0.58
C ALA A 13 -9.14 25.74 1.74
N VAL A 14 -9.16 26.44 2.88
CA VAL A 14 -8.40 26.07 4.08
C VAL A 14 -8.99 24.82 4.74
N ILE A 15 -10.32 24.63 4.77
CA ILE A 15 -10.95 23.40 5.27
C ILE A 15 -10.67 22.23 4.34
N THR A 16 -10.67 22.42 3.02
CA THR A 16 -10.32 21.35 2.06
C THR A 16 -8.83 21.01 2.16
N LEU A 17 -7.94 22.00 2.29
CA LEU A 17 -6.51 21.78 2.53
C LEU A 17 -6.24 21.12 3.88
N LEU A 18 -6.94 21.54 4.95
CA LEU A 18 -6.81 20.94 6.27
C LEU A 18 -7.40 19.53 6.30
N SER A 19 -8.44 19.23 5.52
CA SER A 19 -8.95 17.85 5.39
C SER A 19 -8.01 16.97 4.57
N LEU A 20 -7.34 17.54 3.56
CA LEU A 20 -6.31 16.82 2.79
C LEU A 20 -5.02 16.62 3.60
N ALA A 21 -4.69 17.54 4.52
CA ALA A 21 -3.53 17.48 5.39
C ALA A 21 -3.78 16.66 6.68
N ALA A 22 -5.01 16.66 7.22
CA ALA A 22 -5.39 15.92 8.42
C ALA A 22 -5.69 14.45 8.16
N ASN A 23 -5.81 14.03 6.89
CA ASN A 23 -5.88 12.62 6.53
C ASN A 23 -4.50 12.00 6.24
N ARG A 24 -3.40 12.70 6.58
CA ARG A 24 -2.15 12.04 7.01
C ARG A 24 -2.31 11.46 8.41
N THR A 25 -3.40 10.74 8.62
CA THR A 25 -3.44 9.72 9.66
C THR A 25 -2.35 8.74 9.26
N ASP A 26 -1.42 8.51 10.16
CA ASP A 26 -0.28 7.60 10.03
C ASP A 26 -0.80 6.14 9.95
N THR A 27 -1.59 5.82 8.92
CA THR A 27 -2.16 4.49 8.62
C THR A 27 -1.08 3.49 8.21
N ARG A 28 0.18 3.92 8.20
CA ARG A 28 1.41 3.14 7.99
C ARG A 28 2.07 2.71 9.29
N ARG A 29 1.51 3.02 10.46
CA ARG A 29 2.01 2.48 11.73
C ARG A 29 1.80 0.98 11.73
N VAL A 30 2.88 0.28 11.40
CA VAL A 30 3.04 -1.13 11.71
C VAL A 30 2.87 -1.30 13.21
N ASP A 31 2.03 -2.26 13.58
CA ASP A 31 1.88 -2.65 14.97
C ASP A 31 3.18 -3.30 15.44
N ASP A 32 3.85 -2.69 16.42
CA ASP A 32 5.11 -3.21 16.96
C ASP A 32 4.91 -4.55 17.68
N GLU A 33 3.67 -4.88 18.07
CA GLU A 33 3.30 -6.17 18.66
C GLU A 33 3.02 -7.25 17.61
N SER A 34 2.99 -6.88 16.31
CA SER A 34 2.81 -7.85 15.22
C SER A 34 3.98 -8.85 15.18
N PRO A 35 3.70 -10.16 15.07
CA PRO A 35 4.74 -11.16 14.82
C PRO A 35 5.41 -10.99 13.44
N TYR A 36 4.88 -10.11 12.58
CA TYR A 36 5.40 -9.80 11.25
C TYR A 36 5.81 -8.34 11.11
N ALA A 37 6.01 -7.60 12.20
CA ALA A 37 6.29 -6.16 12.15
C ALA A 37 7.45 -5.82 11.19
N ASP A 38 8.56 -6.55 11.27
CA ASP A 38 9.71 -6.31 10.39
C ASP A 38 9.43 -6.67 8.92
N ALA A 39 8.71 -7.74 8.67
CA ALA A 39 8.28 -8.13 7.32
C ALA A 39 7.33 -7.08 6.73
N GLN A 40 6.39 -6.56 7.53
CA GLN A 40 5.46 -5.50 7.13
C GLN A 40 6.21 -4.19 6.83
N ARG A 41 7.14 -3.78 7.70
CA ARG A 41 7.96 -2.58 7.44
C ARG A 41 8.78 -2.72 6.17
N THR A 42 9.39 -3.89 5.96
CA THR A 42 10.19 -4.19 4.76
C THR A 42 9.31 -4.19 3.52
N PHE A 43 8.13 -4.80 3.59
CA PHE A 43 7.15 -4.81 2.52
C PHE A 43 6.71 -3.39 2.13
N ILE A 44 6.34 -2.57 3.12
CA ILE A 44 5.91 -1.18 2.90
C ILE A 44 7.04 -0.36 2.27
N ARG A 45 8.27 -0.49 2.78
CA ARG A 45 9.44 0.18 2.18
C ARG A 45 9.66 -0.26 0.74
N LEU A 46 9.54 -1.55 0.45
CA LEU A 46 9.72 -2.11 -0.88
C LEU A 46 8.71 -1.53 -1.87
N ILE A 47 7.41 -1.56 -1.56
CA ILE A 47 6.38 -1.07 -2.49
C ILE A 47 6.47 0.45 -2.72
N GLU A 48 7.05 1.20 -1.78
CA GLU A 48 7.30 2.64 -1.90
C GLU A 48 8.63 2.98 -2.60
N SER A 49 9.55 2.00 -2.71
CA SER A 49 10.86 2.17 -3.35
C SER A 49 10.76 2.16 -4.87
N GLU A 50 11.74 2.76 -5.53
CA GLU A 50 11.81 2.78 -7.00
C GLU A 50 12.01 1.37 -7.58
N GLU A 51 12.79 0.53 -6.89
CA GLU A 51 13.01 -0.87 -7.24
C GLU A 51 11.72 -1.68 -7.13
N GLY A 52 10.97 -1.53 -6.04
CA GLY A 52 9.70 -2.24 -5.87
C GLY A 52 8.65 -1.76 -6.86
N LYS A 53 8.56 -0.45 -7.14
CA LYS A 53 7.69 0.08 -8.20
C LYS A 53 8.06 -0.46 -9.57
N ALA A 54 9.35 -0.55 -9.89
CA ALA A 54 9.82 -1.13 -11.15
C ALA A 54 9.48 -2.62 -11.26
N PHE A 55 9.70 -3.39 -10.19
CA PHE A 55 9.32 -4.81 -10.10
C PHE A 55 7.80 -5.02 -10.24
N LEU A 56 7.00 -4.24 -9.53
CA LEU A 56 5.54 -4.34 -9.61
C LEU A 56 5.03 -3.92 -10.99
N THR A 57 5.69 -2.97 -11.65
CA THR A 57 5.39 -2.59 -13.03
C THR A 57 5.68 -3.75 -13.99
N SER A 58 6.84 -4.41 -13.85
CA SER A 58 7.20 -5.56 -14.68
C SER A 58 6.24 -6.75 -14.50
N CYS A 59 5.69 -6.91 -13.29
CA CYS A 59 4.69 -7.94 -12.97
C CYS A 59 3.25 -7.58 -13.38
N GLN A 60 3.03 -6.38 -13.94
CA GLN A 60 1.72 -5.81 -14.24
C GLN A 60 0.84 -5.55 -13.00
N ALA A 61 1.46 -5.39 -11.82
CA ALA A 61 0.82 -4.98 -10.57
C ALA A 61 0.82 -3.45 -10.37
N ALA A 62 1.62 -2.74 -11.15
CA ALA A 62 1.65 -1.27 -11.26
C ALA A 62 1.62 -0.84 -12.74
N SER A 63 1.58 0.46 -12.98
CA SER A 63 1.76 1.10 -14.28
C SER A 63 2.79 2.23 -14.18
N LYS A 64 3.46 2.53 -15.30
CA LYS A 64 4.29 3.73 -15.43
C LYS A 64 3.73 4.59 -16.55
N ARG A 65 3.38 5.83 -16.27
CA ARG A 65 2.86 6.79 -17.25
C ARG A 65 3.59 8.11 -17.11
N ASP A 66 4.15 8.62 -18.20
CA ASP A 66 4.82 9.92 -18.27
C ASP A 66 5.93 10.12 -17.21
N GLY A 67 6.62 9.03 -16.86
CA GLY A 67 7.70 9.04 -15.85
C GLY A 67 7.23 8.85 -14.41
N GLU A 68 5.92 8.88 -14.15
CA GLU A 68 5.32 8.66 -12.84
C GLU A 68 4.81 7.21 -12.70
N TYR A 69 5.02 6.64 -11.51
CA TYR A 69 4.51 5.31 -11.19
C TYR A 69 3.10 5.41 -10.60
N ASP A 70 2.15 4.82 -11.29
CA ASP A 70 0.82 4.52 -10.77
C ASP A 70 0.87 3.11 -10.16
N GLY A 71 1.33 3.07 -8.91
CA GLY A 71 1.63 1.84 -8.18
C GLY A 71 0.68 1.62 -7.01
N PRO A 72 0.73 0.41 -6.40
CA PRO A 72 -0.01 0.15 -5.19
C PRO A 72 0.46 1.05 -4.05
N SER A 73 -0.45 1.38 -3.15
CA SER A 73 -0.17 2.16 -1.94
C SER A 73 -0.84 1.52 -0.72
N VAL A 74 -0.22 1.66 0.45
CA VAL A 74 -0.79 1.16 1.70
C VAL A 74 -2.08 1.92 2.02
N SER A 75 -3.18 1.18 2.21
CA SER A 75 -4.44 1.74 2.69
C SER A 75 -4.63 1.49 4.19
N ALA A 76 -4.25 0.32 4.69
CA ALA A 76 -4.29 -0.03 6.10
C ALA A 76 -3.23 -1.09 6.45
N VAL A 77 -2.79 -1.10 7.69
CA VAL A 77 -1.95 -2.15 8.27
C VAL A 77 -2.72 -2.82 9.40
N HIS A 78 -2.65 -4.15 9.43
CA HIS A 78 -3.30 -5.02 10.42
C HIS A 78 -2.23 -5.90 11.07
N GLU A 79 -2.58 -6.58 12.16
CA GLU A 79 -1.69 -7.46 12.92
C GLU A 79 -0.93 -8.46 12.03
N THR A 80 -1.60 -9.08 11.04
CA THR A 80 -0.98 -10.10 10.17
C THR A 80 -1.13 -9.80 8.67
N SER A 81 -1.57 -8.59 8.32
CA SER A 81 -1.80 -8.24 6.91
C SER A 81 -1.67 -6.76 6.62
N VAL A 82 -1.45 -6.42 5.35
CA VAL A 82 -1.43 -5.05 4.84
C VAL A 82 -2.44 -4.95 3.70
N ASP A 83 -3.34 -3.99 3.78
CA ASP A 83 -4.25 -3.67 2.69
C ASP A 83 -3.57 -2.67 1.76
N LEU A 84 -3.67 -2.94 0.46
CA LEU A 84 -3.16 -2.11 -0.61
C LEU A 84 -4.31 -1.58 -1.44
N SER A 85 -4.32 -0.27 -1.68
CA SER A 85 -5.04 0.33 -2.79
C SER A 85 -4.23 0.09 -4.06
N VAL A 86 -4.82 -0.56 -5.05
CA VAL A 86 -4.15 -0.90 -6.31
C VAL A 86 -4.80 -0.17 -7.49
N PRO A 87 -4.04 0.13 -8.56
CA PRO A 87 -4.62 0.72 -9.76
C PRO A 87 -5.68 -0.19 -10.40
N ALA A 88 -6.61 0.41 -11.13
CA ALA A 88 -7.71 -0.31 -11.76
C ALA A 88 -7.21 -1.45 -12.66
N GLY A 89 -7.77 -2.65 -12.48
CA GLY A 89 -7.40 -3.85 -13.25
C GLY A 89 -6.08 -4.51 -12.86
N LYS A 90 -5.35 -3.99 -11.86
CA LYS A 90 -4.04 -4.53 -11.44
C LYS A 90 -4.09 -5.51 -10.27
N ALA A 91 -5.20 -5.55 -9.53
CA ALA A 91 -5.38 -6.43 -8.37
C ALA A 91 -5.05 -7.91 -8.65
N ALA A 92 -5.43 -8.40 -9.83
CA ALA A 92 -5.21 -9.79 -10.22
C ALA A 92 -3.71 -10.17 -10.35
N ALA A 93 -2.81 -9.20 -10.55
CA ALA A 93 -1.39 -9.48 -10.62
C ALA A 93 -0.82 -10.00 -9.29
N PHE A 94 -1.39 -9.60 -8.16
CA PHE A 94 -0.99 -10.08 -6.84
C PHE A 94 -1.41 -11.53 -6.57
N ASN A 95 -2.31 -12.11 -7.37
CA ASN A 95 -2.67 -13.53 -7.27
C ASN A 95 -1.63 -14.44 -7.97
N LYS A 96 -0.69 -13.87 -8.73
CA LYS A 96 0.37 -14.63 -9.38
C LYS A 96 1.35 -15.13 -8.32
N ARG A 97 1.49 -16.45 -8.21
CA ARG A 97 2.36 -17.07 -7.20
C ARG A 97 3.81 -16.59 -7.30
N SER A 98 4.34 -16.42 -8.51
CA SER A 98 5.69 -15.89 -8.73
C SER A 98 5.91 -14.49 -8.14
N VAL A 99 4.87 -13.64 -8.12
CA VAL A 99 4.95 -12.29 -7.54
C VAL A 99 4.99 -12.39 -6.03
N LEU A 100 4.13 -13.23 -5.44
CA LEU A 100 4.08 -13.41 -3.99
C LEU A 100 5.31 -14.11 -3.44
N ASP A 101 5.88 -15.07 -4.17
CA ASP A 101 7.09 -15.77 -3.78
C ASP A 101 8.30 -14.81 -3.79
N GLU A 102 8.46 -13.99 -4.84
CA GLU A 102 9.54 -13.00 -4.91
C GLU A 102 9.43 -11.95 -3.81
N LEU A 103 8.24 -11.38 -3.62
CA LEU A 103 7.98 -10.42 -2.54
C LEU A 103 8.19 -11.08 -1.17
N GLY A 104 7.77 -12.33 -1.02
CA GLY A 104 7.92 -13.11 0.19
C GLY A 104 9.38 -13.39 0.57
N ASN A 105 10.22 -13.69 -0.43
CA ASN A 105 11.66 -13.86 -0.24
C ASN A 105 12.30 -12.57 0.29
N VAL A 106 11.93 -11.41 -0.26
CA VAL A 106 12.48 -10.11 0.16
C VAL A 106 12.09 -9.79 1.61
N VAL A 107 10.85 -10.08 2.01
CA VAL A 107 10.34 -9.74 3.36
C VAL A 107 10.51 -10.88 4.37
N SER A 108 11.15 -11.96 3.95
CA SER A 108 11.34 -13.18 4.74
C SER A 108 10.04 -13.74 5.35
N ALA A 109 8.93 -13.67 4.61
CA ALA A 109 7.65 -14.24 5.02
C ALA A 109 6.89 -14.81 3.82
N ARG A 110 6.08 -15.83 4.03
CA ARG A 110 5.15 -16.32 3.00
C ARG A 110 3.99 -15.35 2.87
N LEU A 111 3.75 -14.87 1.65
CA LEU A 111 2.68 -13.94 1.35
C LEU A 111 1.49 -14.63 0.69
N SER A 112 0.30 -14.12 0.97
CA SER A 112 -0.92 -14.44 0.23
C SER A 112 -1.68 -13.17 -0.09
N ALA A 113 -2.26 -13.09 -1.28
CA ALA A 113 -3.07 -11.96 -1.71
C ALA A 113 -4.54 -12.35 -1.82
N LYS A 114 -5.42 -11.48 -1.33
CA LYS A 114 -6.86 -11.60 -1.50
C LYS A 114 -7.46 -10.27 -1.91
N PRO A 115 -8.14 -10.17 -3.07
CA PRO A 115 -8.94 -8.99 -3.38
C PRO A 115 -10.04 -8.80 -2.32
N ILE A 116 -10.13 -7.59 -1.76
CA ILE A 116 -11.14 -7.25 -0.73
C ILE A 116 -12.23 -6.30 -1.26
N GLY A 117 -12.20 -6.01 -2.57
CA GLY A 117 -13.17 -5.12 -3.23
C GLY A 117 -12.65 -3.69 -3.37
N GLY A 118 -13.35 -2.85 -4.13
CA GLY A 118 -13.04 -1.42 -4.25
C GLY A 118 -11.65 -1.08 -4.83
N GLY A 119 -11.05 -1.98 -5.61
CA GLY A 119 -9.66 -1.78 -6.08
C GLY A 119 -8.62 -2.01 -4.99
N GLN A 120 -8.93 -2.82 -3.97
CA GLN A 120 -8.01 -3.15 -2.90
C GLN A 120 -7.64 -4.64 -2.86
N VAL A 121 -6.42 -4.91 -2.39
CA VAL A 121 -5.87 -6.24 -2.17
C VAL A 121 -5.30 -6.31 -0.76
N ARG A 122 -5.69 -7.33 0.00
CA ARG A 122 -5.07 -7.67 1.29
C ARG A 122 -3.90 -8.62 1.07
N ILE A 123 -2.73 -8.23 1.54
CA ILE A 123 -1.52 -9.04 1.58
C ILE A 123 -1.36 -9.59 3.00
N SER A 124 -1.52 -10.89 3.18
CA SER A 124 -1.38 -11.54 4.50
C SER A 124 -0.02 -12.19 4.62
N PHE A 125 0.57 -12.09 5.81
CA PHE A 125 1.88 -12.61 6.17
C PHE A 125 1.70 -13.90 6.95
N SER A 126 2.50 -14.89 6.61
CA SER A 126 2.56 -16.19 7.28
C SER A 126 4.02 -16.61 7.36
N PRO A 127 4.40 -17.42 8.35
CA PRO A 127 5.78 -17.86 8.46
C PRO A 127 6.07 -18.86 7.33
N PHE A 128 7.33 -18.95 6.93
CA PHE A 128 7.81 -20.08 6.14
C PHE A 128 7.85 -21.33 7.04
N TYR A 129 6.72 -21.91 7.43
CA TYR A 129 6.78 -23.15 8.19
C TYR A 129 7.42 -24.24 7.31
N GLY A 130 8.61 -24.65 7.74
CA GLY A 130 9.52 -25.59 7.11
C GLY A 130 10.89 -25.62 7.79
N GLU A 131 10.97 -25.47 9.11
CA GLU A 131 12.08 -25.97 9.95
C GLU A 131 11.46 -26.60 11.21
N GLU A 132 10.74 -27.70 11.02
CA GLU A 132 10.89 -28.83 11.94
C GLU A 132 11.66 -29.90 11.17
N GLU A 133 12.98 -29.85 11.29
CA GLU A 133 13.86 -31.00 11.61
C GLU A 133 15.25 -30.52 12.00
#